data_AF-A0A359AJU0-F1
#
_entry.id   AF-A0A359AJU0-F1
#
_cell.length_a   1.000
_cell.length_b   1.000
_cell.length_c   1.000
_cell.angle_alpha   90.00
_cell.angle_beta   90.00
_cell.angle_gamma   90.00
#
_symmetry.space_group_name_H-M   'P 1'
#
loop_
_entity.id
_entity.type
_entity.pdbx_description
1 polymer ?
#
loop_
_entity_poly.entity_id
_entity_poly.type
_entity_poly.pdbx_seq_one_letter_code
_entity_poly.pdbx_strand_id
1 'polypeptide(L)'
;MDHLLADCLRQFDENLSYLLTAVVGEIGNNSFDHNLGNWRDVAGIYFVADLTARKILISDRGQGIFATIKRVRPEIKNDIEAIRIAFTERISGRAPEQRGNGLKFVKKIFEQQGWQLNFGSGQAVCHIESELTSFANQKKEIRGIIALIKF
;
A
#
# COMPACT_ATOMS: atom_id res chain seq x y z
N MET A 1 5.84 5.10 -13.50
CA MET A 1 4.42 4.78 -13.75
C MET A 1 4.14 4.60 -15.23
N ASP A 2 4.55 5.53 -16.09
CA ASP A 2 4.30 5.47 -17.54
C ASP A 2 4.82 4.19 -18.22
N HIS A 3 6.00 3.71 -17.81
CA HIS A 3 6.53 2.43 -18.31
C HIS A 3 5.64 1.23 -17.93
N LEU A 4 5.17 1.16 -16.68
CA LEU A 4 4.28 0.08 -16.24
C LEU A 4 2.97 0.10 -17.02
N LEU A 5 2.36 1.27 -17.21
CA LEU A 5 1.12 1.40 -17.96
C LEU A 5 1.30 0.94 -19.41
N ALA A 6 2.39 1.37 -20.06
CA ALA A 6 2.69 0.95 -21.43
C ALA A 6 2.89 -0.57 -21.53
N ASP A 7 3.56 -1.19 -20.55
CA ASP A 7 3.77 -2.64 -20.53
C ASP A 7 2.48 -3.42 -20.24
N CYS A 8 1.59 -2.88 -19.41
CA CYS A 8 0.26 -3.44 -19.14
C CYS A 8 -0.65 -3.35 -20.36
N LEU A 9 -0.71 -2.20 -21.04
CA LEU A 9 -1.54 -2.00 -22.24
C LEU A 9 -1.14 -2.91 -23.41
N ARG A 10 0.09 -3.44 -23.41
CA ARG A 10 0.53 -4.44 -24.40
C ARG A 10 0.07 -5.86 -24.08
N GLN A 11 -0.36 -6.14 -22.84
CA GLN A 11 -0.62 -7.50 -22.34
C GLN A 11 -2.06 -7.71 -21.82
N PHE A 12 -2.74 -6.63 -21.45
CA PHE A 12 -4.03 -6.64 -20.78
C PHE A 12 -4.98 -5.64 -21.44
N ASP A 13 -6.27 -5.76 -21.14
CA ASP A 13 -7.25 -4.75 -21.55
C ASP A 13 -7.01 -3.41 -20.85
N GLU A 14 -7.59 -2.34 -21.41
CA GLU A 14 -7.41 -0.99 -20.92
C GLU A 14 -7.89 -0.82 -19.47
N ASN A 15 -9.04 -1.39 -19.12
CA ASN A 15 -9.61 -1.24 -17.78
C ASN A 15 -8.67 -1.84 -16.74
N LEU A 16 -8.22 -3.08 -16.94
CA LEU A 16 -7.24 -3.72 -16.07
C LEU A 16 -5.93 -2.91 -15.98
N SER A 17 -5.43 -2.43 -17.12
CA SER A 17 -4.18 -1.68 -17.20
C SER A 17 -4.23 -0.38 -16.40
N TYR A 18 -5.30 0.40 -16.54
CA TYR A 18 -5.49 1.65 -15.81
C TYR A 18 -5.74 1.41 -14.32
N LEU A 19 -6.53 0.40 -13.96
CA LEU A 19 -6.85 0.09 -12.56
C LEU A 19 -5.61 -0.38 -11.79
N LEU A 20 -4.82 -1.27 -12.39
CA LEU A 20 -3.57 -1.76 -11.81
C LEU A 20 -2.57 -0.62 -11.63
N THR A 21 -2.43 0.23 -12.65
CA THR A 21 -1.57 1.41 -12.60
C THR A 21 -2.03 2.37 -11.50
N ALA A 22 -3.33 2.64 -11.36
CA ALA A 22 -3.85 3.50 -10.31
C ALA A 22 -3.53 2.95 -8.90
N VAL A 23 -3.74 1.65 -8.67
CA VAL A 23 -3.43 0.97 -7.42
C VAL A 23 -1.94 1.01 -7.08
N VAL A 24 -1.09 0.68 -8.06
CA VAL A 24 0.37 0.68 -7.89
C VAL A 24 0.87 2.09 -7.60
N GLY A 25 0.34 3.07 -8.32
CA GLY A 25 0.64 4.49 -8.11
C GLY A 25 0.25 4.93 -6.72
N GLU A 26 -0.93 4.55 -6.24
CA GLU A 26 -1.38 4.90 -4.90
C GLU A 26 -0.45 4.34 -3.81
N ILE A 27 -0.10 3.05 -3.88
CA ILE A 27 0.83 2.45 -2.90
C ILE A 27 2.22 3.08 -3.01
N GLY A 28 2.75 3.24 -4.22
CA GLY A 28 4.08 3.79 -4.46
C GLY A 28 4.21 5.26 -4.06
N ASN A 29 3.21 6.10 -4.35
CA ASN A 29 3.21 7.51 -3.99
C ASN A 29 3.17 7.71 -2.47
N ASN A 30 2.38 6.89 -1.75
CA ASN A 30 2.35 6.91 -0.29
C ASN A 30 3.74 6.69 0.33
N SER A 31 4.60 5.88 -0.30
CA SER A 31 6.00 5.71 0.14
C SER A 31 6.81 7.01 0.03
N PHE A 32 6.58 7.87 -0.95
CA PHE A 32 7.29 9.15 -1.06
C PHE A 32 6.67 10.21 -0.15
N ASP A 33 5.34 10.36 -0.18
CA ASP A 33 4.61 11.40 0.54
C ASP A 33 4.85 11.34 2.06
N HIS A 34 4.98 10.13 2.62
CA HIS A 34 5.18 9.93 4.05
C HIS A 34 6.64 9.88 4.51
N ASN A 35 7.58 9.72 3.57
CA ASN A 35 8.99 9.54 3.91
C ASN A 35 9.91 10.66 3.41
N LEU A 36 9.42 11.61 2.59
CA LEU A 36 10.24 12.74 2.15
C LEU A 36 10.82 13.50 3.35
N GLY A 37 12.15 13.66 3.36
CA GLY A 37 12.91 14.26 4.48
C GLY A 37 12.96 13.42 5.76
N ASN A 38 12.37 12.22 5.78
CA ASN A 38 12.23 11.35 6.94
C ASN A 38 12.50 9.87 6.63
N TRP A 39 13.22 9.58 5.55
CA TRP A 39 13.67 8.22 5.23
C TRP A 39 14.52 7.68 6.39
N ARG A 40 14.40 6.38 6.69
CA ARG A 40 15.18 5.77 7.77
C ARG A 40 16.66 5.73 7.42
N ASP A 41 16.97 5.21 6.24
CA ASP A 41 18.34 4.97 5.77
C ASP A 41 18.46 5.05 4.24
N VAL A 42 17.57 4.37 3.51
CA VAL A 42 17.57 4.37 2.04
C VAL A 42 16.33 5.09 1.53
N ALA A 43 16.54 6.08 0.66
CA ALA A 43 15.46 6.81 -0.01
C ALA A 43 14.95 6.07 -1.25
N GLY A 44 13.64 6.12 -1.46
CA GLY A 44 12.98 5.54 -2.62
C GLY A 44 12.31 4.20 -2.35
N ILE A 45 11.81 3.60 -3.42
CA ILE A 45 11.11 2.32 -3.39
C ILE A 45 11.87 1.27 -4.22
N TYR A 46 11.84 0.04 -3.74
CA TYR A 46 12.09 -1.14 -4.55
C TYR A 46 10.80 -1.54 -5.26
N PHE A 47 10.85 -1.59 -6.59
CA PHE A 47 9.70 -1.91 -7.44
C PHE A 47 10.07 -3.01 -8.42
N VAL A 48 9.29 -4.09 -8.42
CA VAL A 48 9.43 -5.19 -9.38
C VAL A 48 8.06 -5.60 -9.88
N ALA A 49 7.93 -5.74 -11.20
CA ALA A 49 6.73 -6.25 -11.85
C ALA A 49 7.10 -7.48 -12.68
N ASP A 50 6.43 -8.59 -12.39
CA ASP A 50 6.40 -9.79 -13.23
C ASP A 50 4.98 -9.91 -13.78
N LEU A 51 4.76 -9.32 -14.95
CA LEU A 51 3.44 -9.26 -15.58
C LEU A 51 3.00 -10.64 -16.10
N THR A 52 3.94 -11.53 -16.42
CA THR A 52 3.65 -12.92 -16.80
C THR A 52 3.13 -13.72 -15.61
N ALA A 53 3.77 -13.60 -14.45
CA ALA A 53 3.28 -14.21 -13.21
C ALA A 53 2.15 -13.40 -12.53
N ARG A 54 1.76 -12.26 -13.11
CA ARG A 54 0.78 -11.29 -12.59
C ARG A 54 1.06 -10.89 -11.14
N LYS A 55 2.31 -10.56 -10.86
CA LYS A 55 2.82 -10.17 -9.53
C LYS A 55 3.52 -8.83 -9.59
N ILE A 56 3.22 -7.97 -8.63
CA ILE A 56 3.96 -6.72 -8.41
C ILE A 56 4.39 -6.65 -6.95
N LEU A 57 5.66 -6.34 -6.72
CA LEU A 57 6.23 -6.11 -5.40
C LEU A 57 6.65 -4.65 -5.29
N ILE A 58 6.18 -4.00 -4.23
CA ILE A 58 6.60 -2.66 -3.83
C ILE A 58 7.15 -2.76 -2.41
N SER A 59 8.31 -2.19 -2.15
CA SER A 59 8.85 -2.11 -0.79
C SER A 59 9.62 -0.82 -0.60
N ASP A 60 9.60 -0.28 0.61
CA ASP A 60 10.37 0.90 0.98
C ASP A 60 11.09 0.70 2.31
N ARG A 61 12.06 1.58 2.60
CA ARG A 61 12.73 1.66 3.91
C ARG A 61 12.32 2.91 4.69
N GLY A 62 11.05 3.27 4.58
CA GLY A 62 10.43 4.40 5.23
C GLY A 62 10.18 4.20 6.72
N GLN A 63 9.47 5.15 7.33
CA GLN A 63 9.13 5.13 8.76
C GLN A 63 8.09 4.06 9.11
N GLY A 64 7.33 3.59 8.11
CA GLY A 64 6.26 2.60 8.28
C GLY A 64 4.92 3.22 8.70
N ILE A 65 3.87 2.41 8.65
CA ILE A 65 2.49 2.87 8.84
C ILE A 65 2.24 3.38 10.27
N PHE A 66 2.75 2.69 11.29
CA PHE A 66 2.55 3.10 12.68
C PHE A 66 3.06 4.52 12.96
N ALA A 67 4.27 4.84 12.52
CA ALA A 67 4.83 6.18 12.67
C ALA A 67 3.98 7.24 11.95
N THR A 68 3.48 6.92 10.75
CA THR A 68 2.62 7.81 9.97
C THR A 68 1.27 8.06 10.66
N ILE A 69 0.58 7.01 11.10
CA ILE A 69 -0.74 7.13 11.74
C ILE A 69 -0.62 7.79 13.11
N LYS A 70 0.45 7.52 13.88
CA LYS A 70 0.64 8.08 15.22
C LYS A 70 0.74 9.61 15.24
N ARG A 71 1.18 10.22 14.12
CA ARG A 71 1.22 11.70 13.97
C ARG A 71 -0.17 12.32 13.97
N VAL A 72 -1.17 11.60 13.46
CA VAL A 72 -2.56 12.07 13.32
C VAL A 72 -3.51 11.47 14.36
N ARG A 73 -3.12 10.34 14.96
CA ARG A 73 -3.82 9.64 16.04
C ARG A 73 -2.82 9.17 17.11
N PRO A 74 -2.38 10.07 18.01
CA PRO A 74 -1.35 9.76 19.01
C PRO A 74 -1.70 8.61 19.95
N GLU A 75 -2.98 8.29 20.07
CA GLU A 75 -3.55 7.27 20.96
C GLU A 75 -3.35 5.82 20.49
N ILE A 76 -2.97 5.60 19.23
CA ILE A 76 -2.76 4.25 18.70
C ILE A 76 -1.61 3.54 19.44
N LYS A 77 -1.80 2.26 19.72
CA LYS A 77 -0.94 1.50 20.64
C LYS A 77 0.09 0.65 19.92
N ASN A 78 -0.25 0.12 18.75
CA ASN A 78 0.57 -0.88 18.06
C ASN A 78 0.39 -0.87 16.53
N ASP A 79 1.24 -1.63 15.85
CA ASP A 79 1.25 -1.72 14.39
C ASP A 79 -0.05 -2.27 13.81
N ILE A 80 -0.69 -3.26 14.46
CA ILE A 80 -1.92 -3.87 13.95
C ILE A 80 -3.10 -2.89 13.98
N GLU A 81 -3.17 -2.05 15.00
CA GLU A 81 -4.13 -0.96 15.07
C GLU A 81 -3.87 0.08 13.97
N ALA A 82 -2.61 0.46 13.74
CA ALA A 82 -2.25 1.42 12.70
C ALA A 82 -2.59 0.90 11.29
N ILE A 83 -2.23 -0.35 10.97
CA ILE A 83 -2.52 -0.95 9.66
C ILE A 83 -4.03 -1.07 9.44
N ARG A 84 -4.79 -1.45 10.47
CA ARG A 84 -6.25 -1.51 10.40
C ARG A 84 -6.84 -0.13 10.10
N ILE A 85 -6.47 0.90 10.86
CA ILE A 85 -6.92 2.28 10.65
C ILE A 85 -6.60 2.75 9.23
N ALA A 86 -5.39 2.47 8.73
CA ALA A 86 -4.97 2.88 7.39
C ALA A 86 -5.85 2.28 6.27
N PHE A 87 -6.30 1.03 6.43
CA PHE A 87 -7.12 0.32 5.45
C PHE A 87 -8.63 0.49 5.62
N THR A 88 -9.13 0.86 6.81
CA THR A 88 -10.58 0.88 7.09
C THR A 88 -11.16 2.24 7.44
N GLU A 89 -10.38 3.17 7.99
CA GLU A 89 -10.93 4.39 8.57
C GLU A 89 -10.66 5.64 7.73
N ARG A 90 -11.61 6.59 7.77
CA ARG A 90 -11.38 7.93 7.25
C ARG A 90 -10.57 8.75 8.23
N ILE A 91 -9.29 8.94 7.90
CA ILE A 91 -8.42 9.87 8.61
C ILE A 91 -8.68 11.27 8.02
N SER A 92 -9.53 12.05 8.66
CA SER A 92 -9.75 13.44 8.28
C SER A 92 -8.59 14.31 8.79
N GLY A 93 -7.55 14.48 7.97
CA GLY A 93 -6.60 15.58 8.16
C GLY A 93 -7.27 16.92 7.83
N ARG A 94 -6.93 18.00 8.55
CA ARG A 94 -7.40 19.36 8.20
C ARG A 94 -6.99 19.70 6.76
N ALA A 95 -7.89 20.39 6.04
CA ALA A 95 -7.78 20.74 4.63
C ALA A 95 -6.47 21.47 4.25
N PRO A 96 -5.97 21.34 3.00
CA PRO A 96 -6.70 20.93 1.80
C PRO A 96 -6.05 19.76 1.04
N GLU A 97 -5.95 18.57 1.63
CA GLU A 97 -5.45 17.41 0.88
C GLU A 97 -6.29 16.16 1.14
N GLN A 98 -6.54 15.38 0.09
CA GLN A 98 -7.19 14.06 0.13
C GLN A 98 -6.33 13.01 0.85
N ARG A 99 -5.58 13.39 1.88
CA ARG A 99 -4.70 12.51 2.66
C ARG A 99 -5.55 11.47 3.39
N GLY A 100 -5.13 10.21 3.28
CA GLY A 100 -5.72 9.10 4.02
C GLY A 100 -6.84 8.34 3.32
N ASN A 101 -7.09 8.50 2.01
CA ASN A 101 -8.03 7.66 1.25
C ASN A 101 -7.37 6.56 0.41
N GLY A 102 -6.05 6.64 0.20
CA GLY A 102 -5.31 5.75 -0.69
C GLY A 102 -5.52 4.27 -0.44
N LEU A 103 -5.12 3.79 0.73
CA LEU A 103 -5.21 2.37 1.06
C LEU A 103 -6.66 1.85 1.15
N LYS A 104 -7.65 2.72 1.34
CA LYS A 104 -9.08 2.35 1.22
C LYS A 104 -9.52 2.17 -0.22
N PHE A 105 -9.05 3.05 -1.12
CA PHE A 105 -9.26 2.86 -2.55
C PHE A 105 -8.61 1.55 -3.01
N VAL A 106 -7.34 1.32 -2.64
CA VAL A 106 -6.63 0.07 -2.89
C VAL A 106 -7.47 -1.11 -2.37
N LYS A 107 -7.86 -1.13 -1.10
CA LYS A 107 -8.69 -2.20 -0.52
C LYS A 107 -9.92 -2.50 -1.38
N LYS A 108 -10.70 -1.46 -1.71
CA LYS A 108 -11.93 -1.59 -2.49
C LYS A 108 -11.67 -2.22 -3.86
N ILE A 109 -10.61 -1.82 -4.55
CA ILE A 109 -10.27 -2.39 -5.87
C ILE A 109 -9.94 -3.87 -5.75
N PHE A 110 -9.17 -4.28 -4.74
CA PHE A 110 -8.80 -5.69 -4.57
C PHE A 110 -10.02 -6.55 -4.27
N GLU A 111 -10.91 -6.07 -3.40
CA GLU A 111 -12.17 -6.77 -3.09
C GLU A 111 -13.07 -6.90 -4.32
N GLN A 112 -13.18 -5.85 -5.14
CA GLN A 112 -14.02 -5.85 -6.34
C GLN A 112 -13.47 -6.69 -7.50
N GLN A 113 -12.15 -6.77 -7.64
CA GLN A 113 -11.50 -7.49 -8.74
C GLN A 113 -11.13 -8.94 -8.38
N GLY A 114 -11.28 -9.34 -7.11
CA GLY A 114 -10.81 -10.65 -6.63
C GLY A 114 -9.28 -10.76 -6.59
N TRP A 115 -8.56 -9.64 -6.48
CA TRP A 115 -7.10 -9.61 -6.40
C TRP A 115 -6.61 -9.97 -5.00
N GLN A 116 -5.31 -10.28 -4.90
CA GLN A 116 -4.67 -10.59 -3.61
C GLN A 116 -3.64 -9.54 -3.21
N LEU A 117 -3.78 -8.98 -2.01
CA LEU A 117 -2.80 -8.10 -1.40
C LEU A 117 -2.20 -8.75 -0.16
N ASN A 118 -0.87 -8.78 -0.09
CA ASN A 118 -0.15 -8.99 1.16
C ASN A 118 0.63 -7.72 1.46
N PHE A 119 0.13 -6.91 2.38
CA PHE A 119 0.73 -5.65 2.78
C PHE A 119 1.26 -5.74 4.19
N GLY A 120 2.51 -5.33 4.43
CA GLY A 120 3.14 -5.43 5.75
C GLY A 120 3.89 -4.17 6.14
N SER A 121 3.83 -3.81 7.42
CA SER A 121 4.59 -2.71 8.01
C SER A 121 4.72 -2.92 9.52
N GLY A 122 5.92 -2.69 10.06
CA GLY A 122 6.21 -3.01 11.46
C GLY A 122 5.94 -4.49 11.76
N GLN A 123 5.27 -4.78 12.87
CA GLN A 123 4.85 -6.13 13.25
C GLN A 123 3.45 -6.50 12.77
N ALA A 124 2.88 -5.79 11.80
CA ALA A 124 1.53 -6.04 11.31
C ALA A 124 1.45 -6.29 9.81
N VAL A 125 0.43 -7.05 9.43
CA VAL A 125 0.08 -7.36 8.03
C VAL A 125 -1.41 -7.19 7.79
N CYS A 126 -1.73 -6.74 6.59
CA CYS A 126 -3.06 -6.72 5.99
C CYS A 126 -3.06 -7.71 4.82
N HIS A 127 -3.99 -8.66 4.85
CA HIS A 127 -4.21 -9.62 3.78
C HIS A 127 -5.58 -9.37 3.18
N ILE A 128 -5.63 -9.18 1.86
CA ILE A 128 -6.87 -9.10 1.10
C ILE A 128 -6.86 -10.25 0.11
N GLU A 129 -7.90 -11.06 0.13
CA GLU A 129 -8.13 -12.14 -0.83
C GLU A 129 -9.62 -12.25 -1.09
N SER A 130 -10.03 -12.03 -2.35
CA SER A 130 -11.44 -11.89 -2.71
C SER A 130 -12.10 -10.79 -1.86
N GLU A 131 -13.31 -11.01 -1.33
CA GLU A 131 -14.01 -10.04 -0.48
C GLU A 131 -13.55 -10.05 0.99
N LEU A 132 -12.53 -10.85 1.34
CA LEU A 132 -12.06 -11.01 2.71
C LEU A 132 -10.81 -10.16 2.96
N THR A 133 -10.93 -9.20 3.87
CA THR A 133 -9.81 -8.45 4.43
C THR A 133 -9.54 -8.91 5.86
N SER A 134 -8.30 -9.30 6.16
CA SER A 134 -7.86 -9.72 7.49
C SER A 134 -6.59 -9.00 7.92
N PHE A 135 -6.41 -8.87 9.24
CA PHE A 135 -5.27 -8.21 9.86
C PHE A 135 -4.64 -9.14 10.89
N ALA A 136 -3.32 -9.25 10.88
CA ALA A 136 -2.60 -10.11 11.79
C ALA A 136 -1.29 -9.48 12.26
N ASN A 137 -0.79 -9.95 13.41
CA ASN A 137 0.58 -9.69 13.83
C ASN A 137 1.52 -10.69 13.16
N GLN A 138 2.76 -10.27 12.91
CA GLN A 138 3.83 -11.10 12.38
C GLN A 138 5.07 -11.06 13.28
N LYS A 139 5.82 -12.16 13.31
CA LYS A 139 7.02 -12.26 14.16
C LYS A 139 8.18 -11.39 13.67
N LYS A 140 8.31 -11.23 12.35
CA LYS A 140 9.38 -10.47 11.74
C LYS A 140 8.92 -9.04 11.49
N GLU A 141 9.65 -8.08 12.04
CA GLU A 141 9.38 -6.66 11.83
C GLU A 141 9.76 -6.25 10.40
N ILE A 142 8.87 -5.52 9.74
CA ILE A 142 9.11 -4.87 8.44
C ILE A 142 9.45 -3.41 8.69
N ARG A 143 10.70 -3.06 8.40
CA ARG A 143 11.21 -1.69 8.50
C ARG A 143 10.84 -0.90 7.24
N GLY A 144 9.71 -0.21 7.28
CA GLY A 144 9.11 0.47 6.13
C GLY A 144 7.80 -0.21 5.75
N ILE A 145 7.59 -0.42 4.45
CA ILE A 145 6.46 -1.22 3.95
C ILE A 145 6.92 -2.30 2.96
N ILE A 146 6.10 -3.34 2.84
CA ILE A 146 6.10 -4.27 1.71
C ILE A 146 4.66 -4.44 1.23
N ALA A 147 4.46 -4.50 -0.09
CA ALA A 147 3.19 -4.78 -0.72
C ALA A 147 3.40 -5.76 -1.87
N LEU A 148 2.89 -6.97 -1.71
CA LEU A 148 2.83 -7.97 -2.77
C LEU A 148 1.41 -8.02 -3.33
N ILE A 149 1.29 -7.66 -4.60
CA ILE A 149 0.05 -7.61 -5.37
C ILE A 149 0.02 -8.82 -6.30
N LYS A 150 -1.12 -9.52 -6.34
CA LYS A 150 -1.44 -10.51 -7.38
C LYS A 150 -2.77 -10.14 -8.03
N PHE A 151 -2.81 -10.06 -9.36
CA PHE A 151 -3.92 -9.49 -10.12
C PHE A 151 -4.36 -10.34 -11.32
#